data_AF-A0A1H3NRR3-F1
#
_entry.id   AF-A0A1H3NRR3-F1
#
_cell.length_a   1.000
_cell.length_b   1.000
_cell.length_c   1.000
_cell.angle_alpha   90.00
_cell.angle_beta   90.00
_cell.angle_gamma   90.00
#
_symmetry.space_group_name_H-M   'P 1'
#
loop_
_entity.id
_entity.type
_entity.pdbx_description
1 polymer ?
#
loop_
_entity_poly.entity_id
_entity_poly.type
_entity_poly.pdbx_seq_one_letter_code
_entity_poly.pdbx_strand_id
1 'polypeptide(L)'
;MIHRHDHNQQIVGISTKCPAWNWTIRHNIIQGAGTGIYLGNSDGSAPFIAGLIEYNLITQTLGYNLQIKHQQPRPNLAGMPAGDQVTTIRHNVFSKADPPRNPSSPRPNVLLGHWPLTGRGANDRYLVYSNFFYQNPQESLFQGEGRIALYNNLFVNHMGGAIRFQPHHDKPREIAIFFNTVVAKNTGIYHAGHNDPSLPIPWIANNAVFANRPLVKLFPEWELDFSGHSDDSRFGAYAYDYSPGWLPILSIKSCRADNIRNRHLCFAH
;
A
#
# COMPACT_ATOMS: atom_id res chain seq x y z
N MET A 1 -1.84 -11.48 -26.80
CA MET A 1 -2.34 -12.39 -25.74
C MET A 1 -1.22 -13.36 -25.39
N ILE A 2 -0.91 -13.53 -24.10
CA ILE A 2 0.03 -14.54 -23.58
C ILE A 2 -0.78 -15.46 -22.66
N HIS A 3 -0.74 -16.78 -22.88
CA HIS A 3 -1.60 -17.72 -22.14
C HIS A 3 -0.88 -19.01 -21.73
N ARG A 4 -1.18 -19.55 -20.55
CA ARG A 4 -0.80 -20.93 -20.12
C ARG A 4 0.70 -21.24 -20.23
N HIS A 5 1.51 -20.37 -19.64
CA HIS A 5 2.95 -20.47 -19.51
C HIS A 5 3.38 -20.52 -18.02
N ASP A 6 2.62 -21.23 -17.20
CA ASP A 6 2.72 -21.32 -15.74
C ASP A 6 3.46 -22.57 -15.25
N HIS A 7 4.28 -23.23 -16.08
CA HIS A 7 5.04 -24.38 -15.61
C HIS A 7 6.07 -24.01 -14.52
N ASN A 8 6.61 -22.79 -14.57
CA ASN A 8 7.60 -22.29 -13.62
C ASN A 8 7.52 -20.76 -13.50
N GLN A 9 7.73 -20.19 -12.31
CA GLN A 9 7.73 -18.74 -12.06
C GLN A 9 8.73 -17.96 -12.94
N GLN A 10 9.78 -18.62 -13.43
CA GLN A 10 10.80 -18.03 -14.32
C GLN A 10 10.37 -17.91 -15.78
N ILE A 11 9.21 -18.48 -16.15
CA ILE A 11 8.62 -18.27 -17.47
C ILE A 11 7.84 -16.96 -17.41
N VAL A 12 8.44 -15.90 -17.97
CA VAL A 12 7.93 -14.53 -17.87
C VAL A 12 7.22 -14.12 -19.15
N GLY A 13 6.03 -13.53 -19.04
CA GLY A 13 5.31 -12.97 -20.19
C GLY A 13 6.04 -11.81 -20.85
N ILE A 14 6.36 -10.76 -20.09
CA ILE A 14 7.17 -9.62 -20.56
C ILE A 14 8.35 -9.43 -19.62
N SER A 15 9.57 -9.43 -20.15
CA SER A 15 10.78 -9.37 -19.34
C SER A 15 11.80 -8.40 -19.91
N THR A 16 12.52 -7.68 -19.04
CA THR A 16 13.77 -7.01 -19.40
C THR A 16 14.93 -7.59 -18.57
N LYS A 17 16.14 -7.62 -19.16
CA LYS A 17 17.38 -8.09 -18.51
C LYS A 17 18.59 -7.19 -18.78
N CYS A 18 18.35 -6.05 -19.40
CA CYS A 18 19.30 -4.98 -19.66
C CYS A 18 18.63 -3.64 -19.32
N PRO A 19 19.39 -2.53 -19.20
CA PRO A 19 18.82 -1.22 -18.95
C PRO A 19 17.77 -0.87 -20.03
N ALA A 20 16.55 -0.53 -19.60
CA ALA A 20 15.42 -0.25 -20.47
C ALA A 20 14.71 1.02 -20.02
N TRP A 21 14.32 1.87 -20.98
CA TRP A 21 13.66 3.14 -20.69
C TRP A 21 12.66 3.53 -21.77
N ASN A 22 11.67 4.36 -21.42
CA ASN A 22 10.63 4.85 -22.34
C ASN A 22 9.79 3.74 -22.99
N TRP A 23 9.70 2.57 -22.35
CA TRP A 23 8.83 1.49 -22.83
C TRP A 23 7.38 1.79 -22.50
N THR A 24 6.50 1.53 -23.47
CA THR A 24 5.06 1.50 -23.26
C THR A 24 4.58 0.05 -23.31
N ILE A 25 4.08 -0.46 -22.20
CA ILE A 25 3.46 -1.79 -22.09
C ILE A 25 1.96 -1.57 -21.91
N ARG A 26 1.20 -1.76 -22.98
CA ARG A 26 -0.25 -1.47 -22.95
C ARG A 26 -1.10 -2.45 -23.73
N HIS A 27 -2.36 -2.58 -23.32
CA HIS A 27 -3.38 -3.40 -23.98
C HIS A 27 -3.00 -4.87 -24.11
N ASN A 28 -2.23 -5.41 -23.15
CA ASN A 28 -1.89 -6.82 -23.12
C ASN A 28 -2.87 -7.61 -22.26
N ILE A 29 -3.11 -8.86 -22.66
CA ILE A 29 -3.75 -9.88 -21.85
C ILE A 29 -2.68 -10.94 -21.55
N ILE A 30 -2.34 -11.11 -20.28
CA ILE A 30 -1.37 -12.10 -19.77
C ILE A 30 -2.08 -12.96 -18.74
N GLN A 31 -2.34 -14.22 -19.10
CA GLN A 31 -3.12 -15.13 -18.28
C GLN A 31 -2.37 -16.44 -18.05
N GLY A 32 -2.23 -16.90 -16.82
CA GLY A 32 -1.60 -18.20 -16.57
C GLY A 32 -0.12 -18.20 -16.91
N ALA A 33 0.61 -17.10 -16.65
CA ALA A 33 2.07 -17.07 -16.84
C ALA A 33 2.79 -17.43 -15.54
N GLY A 34 4.03 -17.90 -15.63
CA GLY A 34 4.92 -18.05 -14.48
C GLY A 34 5.04 -16.74 -13.72
N THR A 35 5.54 -15.71 -14.37
CA THR A 35 5.46 -14.30 -13.94
C THR A 35 4.85 -13.49 -15.08
N GLY A 36 3.95 -12.56 -14.78
CA GLY A 36 3.31 -11.75 -15.81
C GLY A 36 4.31 -10.81 -16.47
N ILE A 37 4.82 -9.86 -15.70
CA ILE A 37 5.80 -8.85 -16.13
C ILE A 37 6.96 -8.82 -15.13
N TYR A 38 8.20 -8.88 -15.61
CA TYR A 38 9.42 -8.81 -14.79
C TYR A 38 10.42 -7.81 -15.39
N LEU A 39 10.59 -6.64 -14.76
CA LEU A 39 11.40 -5.56 -15.31
C LEU A 39 12.66 -5.36 -14.46
N GLY A 40 13.80 -5.44 -15.14
CA GLY A 40 15.13 -5.28 -14.58
C GLY A 40 15.79 -6.58 -14.14
N ASN A 41 16.91 -6.46 -13.42
CA ASN A 41 17.71 -7.63 -13.02
C ASN A 41 17.87 -7.75 -11.50
N SER A 42 18.21 -8.95 -11.03
CA SER A 42 18.30 -9.27 -9.61
C SER A 42 19.46 -8.62 -8.87
N ASP A 43 20.46 -8.13 -9.59
CA ASP A 43 21.60 -7.36 -9.09
C ASP A 43 21.39 -5.83 -9.18
N GLY A 44 20.25 -5.40 -9.74
CA GLY A 44 19.91 -4.00 -9.98
C GLY A 44 20.69 -3.31 -11.11
N SER A 45 21.53 -4.03 -11.88
CA SER A 45 22.35 -3.44 -12.96
C SER A 45 21.57 -3.07 -14.22
N ALA A 46 20.35 -3.60 -14.36
CA ALA A 46 19.45 -3.36 -15.48
C ALA A 46 18.22 -2.55 -15.04
N PRO A 47 18.30 -1.22 -14.89
CA PRO A 47 17.16 -0.41 -14.48
C PRO A 47 16.05 -0.39 -15.54
N PHE A 48 14.80 -0.28 -15.09
CA PHE A 48 13.62 0.05 -15.90
C PHE A 48 13.05 1.40 -15.47
N ILE A 49 13.14 2.41 -16.33
CA ILE A 49 12.77 3.80 -15.98
C ILE A 49 11.86 4.42 -17.04
N ALA A 50 11.18 5.52 -16.68
CA ALA A 50 10.38 6.31 -17.61
C ALA A 50 9.33 5.49 -18.38
N GLY A 51 8.85 4.39 -17.76
CA GLY A 51 7.92 3.47 -18.40
C GLY A 51 6.47 3.89 -18.25
N LEU A 52 5.63 3.48 -19.20
CA LEU A 52 4.18 3.56 -19.13
C LEU A 52 3.58 2.16 -19.19
N ILE A 53 2.94 1.71 -18.11
CA ILE A 53 2.29 0.41 -18.01
C ILE A 53 0.79 0.64 -17.82
N GLU A 54 -0.02 0.44 -18.86
CA GLU A 54 -1.44 0.79 -18.81
C GLU A 54 -2.39 -0.13 -19.57
N TYR A 55 -3.65 -0.22 -19.12
CA TYR A 55 -4.70 -0.99 -19.79
C TYR A 55 -4.34 -2.47 -20.03
N ASN A 56 -3.55 -3.07 -19.14
CA ASN A 56 -3.22 -4.49 -19.21
C ASN A 56 -4.13 -5.30 -18.27
N LEU A 57 -4.48 -6.51 -18.68
CA LEU A 57 -5.12 -7.53 -17.86
C LEU A 57 -4.09 -8.63 -17.54
N ILE A 58 -3.68 -8.74 -16.28
CA ILE A 58 -2.73 -9.76 -15.83
C ILE A 58 -3.38 -10.63 -14.76
N THR A 59 -3.62 -11.89 -15.09
CA THR A 59 -4.36 -12.81 -14.22
C THR A 59 -3.68 -14.17 -14.11
N GLN A 60 -4.01 -14.89 -13.03
CA GLN A 60 -3.65 -16.30 -12.85
C GLN A 60 -2.13 -16.56 -12.95
N THR A 61 -1.27 -15.64 -12.49
CA THR A 61 0.18 -15.88 -12.50
C THR A 61 0.61 -16.73 -11.30
N LEU A 62 1.64 -17.57 -11.44
CA LEU A 62 2.22 -18.27 -10.27
C LEU A 62 2.97 -17.31 -9.34
N GLY A 63 3.90 -16.57 -9.94
CA GLY A 63 4.71 -15.52 -9.34
C GLY A 63 3.98 -14.18 -9.38
N TYR A 64 4.71 -13.12 -9.68
CA TYR A 64 4.16 -11.76 -9.71
C TYR A 64 3.24 -11.58 -10.93
N ASN A 65 2.20 -10.75 -10.79
CA ASN A 65 1.59 -10.16 -11.98
C ASN A 65 2.57 -9.14 -12.59
N LEU A 66 3.21 -8.32 -11.75
CA LEU A 66 4.26 -7.38 -12.14
C LEU A 66 5.33 -7.29 -11.03
N GLN A 67 6.60 -7.42 -11.41
CA GLN A 67 7.72 -6.99 -10.59
C GLN A 67 8.56 -5.97 -11.36
N ILE A 68 8.85 -4.84 -10.73
CA ILE A 68 10.00 -4.00 -11.12
C ILE A 68 11.05 -4.20 -10.06
N LYS A 69 12.24 -4.64 -10.47
CA LYS A 69 13.32 -4.94 -9.55
C LYS A 69 13.90 -3.68 -8.93
N HIS A 70 14.57 -3.87 -7.79
CA HIS A 70 15.43 -2.83 -7.26
C HIS A 70 16.50 -2.43 -8.27
N GLN A 71 17.05 -1.24 -8.15
CA GLN A 71 17.98 -0.70 -9.13
C GLN A 71 19.20 -0.06 -8.47
N GLN A 72 20.37 -0.29 -9.07
CA GLN A 72 21.61 0.43 -8.79
C GLN A 72 21.60 1.80 -9.51
N PRO A 73 22.50 2.74 -9.14
CA PRO A 73 22.59 4.04 -9.78
C PRO A 73 22.56 3.92 -11.30
N ARG A 74 21.69 4.73 -11.92
CA ARG A 74 21.40 4.63 -13.36
C ARG A 74 22.69 4.82 -14.16
N PRO A 75 23.02 3.90 -15.10
CA PRO A 75 24.22 4.03 -15.92
C PRO A 75 24.11 5.21 -16.89
N ASN A 76 25.25 5.76 -17.29
CA ASN A 76 25.27 6.82 -18.29
C ASN A 76 25.34 6.21 -19.70
N LEU A 77 24.17 5.93 -20.28
CA LEU A 77 24.06 5.37 -21.63
C LEU A 77 23.55 6.43 -22.62
N ALA A 78 23.99 6.33 -23.88
CA ALA A 78 23.54 7.23 -24.94
C ALA A 78 22.01 7.16 -25.09
N GLY A 79 21.35 8.32 -25.10
CA GLY A 79 19.90 8.43 -25.20
C GLY A 79 19.11 8.08 -23.93
N MET A 80 19.77 7.65 -22.86
CA MET A 80 19.13 7.44 -21.57
C MET A 80 18.95 8.78 -20.86
N PRO A 81 17.74 9.11 -20.35
CA PRO A 81 17.52 10.35 -19.63
C PRO A 81 18.47 10.52 -18.43
N ALA A 82 18.92 11.74 -18.20
CA ALA A 82 19.82 12.08 -17.10
C ALA A 82 19.09 12.54 -15.84
N GLY A 83 17.98 13.26 -16.01
CA GLY A 83 17.18 13.81 -14.93
C GLY A 83 16.30 12.78 -14.23
N ASP A 84 15.57 13.25 -13.24
CA ASP A 84 14.61 12.46 -12.48
C ASP A 84 13.48 12.00 -13.40
N GLN A 85 13.14 10.72 -13.32
CA GLN A 85 12.14 10.09 -14.16
C GLN A 85 10.96 9.55 -13.36
N VAL A 86 9.83 9.45 -14.05
CA VAL A 86 8.61 8.85 -13.52
C VAL A 86 8.25 7.61 -14.32
N THR A 87 8.05 6.49 -13.64
CA THR A 87 7.40 5.31 -14.21
C THR A 87 5.93 5.28 -13.78
N THR A 88 5.01 5.24 -14.73
CA THR A 88 3.57 5.29 -14.50
C THR A 88 2.94 3.92 -14.69
N ILE A 89 2.13 3.49 -13.73
CA ILE A 89 1.37 2.24 -13.74
C ILE A 89 -0.10 2.59 -13.50
N ARG A 90 -0.93 2.51 -14.54
CA ARG A 90 -2.33 2.96 -14.44
C ARG A 90 -3.33 2.13 -15.23
N HIS A 91 -4.59 2.11 -14.79
CA HIS A 91 -5.67 1.46 -15.54
C HIS A 91 -5.44 -0.03 -15.86
N ASN A 92 -4.62 -0.72 -15.06
CA ASN A 92 -4.40 -2.15 -15.20
C ASN A 92 -5.32 -2.94 -14.26
N VAL A 93 -5.53 -4.21 -14.59
CA VAL A 93 -6.16 -5.20 -13.73
C VAL A 93 -5.13 -6.26 -13.35
N PHE A 94 -4.93 -6.44 -12.06
CA PHE A 94 -4.01 -7.43 -11.48
C PHE A 94 -4.80 -8.41 -10.63
N SER A 95 -4.83 -9.70 -11.00
CA SER A 95 -5.57 -10.69 -10.21
C SER A 95 -4.87 -12.03 -10.04
N LYS A 96 -5.05 -12.61 -8.85
CA LYS A 96 -4.67 -13.98 -8.52
C LYS A 96 -5.83 -14.70 -7.81
N ALA A 97 -7.08 -14.39 -8.19
CA ALA A 97 -8.27 -15.06 -7.64
C ALA A 97 -8.28 -16.57 -7.91
N ASP A 98 -7.91 -16.95 -9.14
CA ASP A 98 -7.86 -18.34 -9.58
C ASP A 98 -6.43 -18.70 -9.99
N PRO A 99 -5.48 -18.80 -9.04
CA PRO A 99 -4.12 -19.15 -9.41
C PRO A 99 -4.11 -20.58 -9.98
N PRO A 100 -3.35 -20.84 -11.06
CA PRO A 100 -3.41 -22.12 -11.75
C PRO A 100 -2.80 -23.26 -10.90
N ARG A 101 -1.99 -22.89 -9.90
CA ARG A 101 -1.45 -23.81 -8.88
C ARG A 101 -1.06 -23.04 -7.62
N ASN A 102 -1.00 -23.74 -6.48
CA ASN A 102 -0.36 -23.24 -5.25
C ASN A 102 1.17 -23.24 -5.40
N PRO A 103 1.84 -22.08 -5.46
CA PRO A 103 3.30 -22.02 -5.52
C PRO A 103 3.93 -22.28 -4.13
N SER A 104 5.13 -22.86 -4.09
CA SER A 104 5.91 -23.03 -2.85
C SER A 104 6.46 -21.72 -2.28
N SER A 105 6.60 -20.70 -3.12
CA SER A 105 7.03 -19.34 -2.75
C SER A 105 6.05 -18.34 -3.38
N PRO A 106 4.91 -18.07 -2.70
CA PRO A 106 3.92 -17.14 -3.20
C PRO A 106 4.50 -15.73 -3.31
N ARG A 107 4.01 -15.01 -4.31
CA ARG A 107 4.43 -13.63 -4.61
C ARG A 107 3.19 -12.73 -4.60
N PRO A 108 3.35 -11.43 -4.23
CA PRO A 108 2.28 -10.45 -4.36
C PRO A 108 1.86 -10.27 -5.82
N ASN A 109 0.73 -9.59 -6.06
CA ASN A 109 0.36 -9.26 -7.44
C ASN A 109 1.38 -8.29 -8.03
N VAL A 110 1.67 -7.21 -7.31
CA VAL A 110 2.65 -6.22 -7.73
C VAL A 110 3.71 -6.02 -6.66
N LEU A 111 4.99 -6.07 -7.07
CA LEU A 111 6.13 -5.67 -6.25
C LEU A 111 6.96 -4.62 -6.97
N LEU A 112 7.08 -3.44 -6.38
CA LEU A 112 7.97 -2.38 -6.86
C LEU A 112 9.19 -2.28 -5.94
N GLY A 113 10.37 -2.56 -6.50
CA GLY A 113 11.65 -2.45 -5.81
C GLY A 113 12.16 -1.01 -5.72
N HIS A 114 13.10 -0.77 -4.81
CA HIS A 114 13.60 0.56 -4.55
C HIS A 114 14.41 1.18 -5.70
N TRP A 115 14.43 2.50 -5.68
CA TRP A 115 15.36 3.33 -6.45
C TRP A 115 16.71 3.43 -5.74
N PRO A 116 17.79 3.73 -6.47
CA PRO A 116 19.12 3.91 -5.89
C PRO A 116 19.12 4.85 -4.68
N LEU A 117 19.95 4.57 -3.68
CA LEU A 117 20.05 5.44 -2.51
C LEU A 117 20.65 6.80 -2.84
N THR A 118 21.63 6.81 -3.76
CA THR A 118 22.38 8.00 -4.20
C THR A 118 22.63 7.93 -5.70
N GLY A 119 23.08 9.05 -6.28
CA GLY A 119 23.42 9.13 -7.70
C GLY A 119 22.19 9.23 -8.62
N ARG A 120 22.41 8.95 -9.91
CA ARG A 120 21.38 9.11 -10.96
C ARG A 120 20.22 8.14 -10.72
N GLY A 121 19.01 8.68 -10.70
CA GLY A 121 17.78 7.93 -10.45
C GLY A 121 17.38 7.84 -8.97
N ALA A 122 18.15 8.39 -8.03
CA ALA A 122 17.81 8.34 -6.60
C ALA A 122 16.53 9.12 -6.22
N ASN A 123 16.05 9.99 -7.11
CA ASN A 123 14.83 10.76 -6.97
C ASN A 123 13.73 10.32 -7.97
N ASP A 124 13.95 9.22 -8.70
CA ASP A 124 12.91 8.65 -9.56
C ASP A 124 11.68 8.27 -8.73
N ARG A 125 10.53 8.18 -9.39
CA ARG A 125 9.25 7.93 -8.72
C ARG A 125 8.37 6.99 -9.51
N TYR A 126 7.64 6.14 -8.79
CA TYR A 126 6.49 5.43 -9.35
C TYR A 126 5.20 6.22 -9.09
N LEU A 127 4.39 6.38 -10.14
CA LEU A 127 2.99 6.79 -10.01
C LEU A 127 2.10 5.58 -10.28
N VAL A 128 1.35 5.14 -9.27
CA VAL A 128 0.51 3.95 -9.35
C VAL A 128 -0.93 4.36 -9.09
N TYR A 129 -1.76 4.43 -10.13
CA TYR A 129 -3.11 4.94 -9.96
C TYR A 129 -4.18 4.34 -10.87
N SER A 130 -5.43 4.37 -10.39
CA SER A 130 -6.59 3.89 -11.15
C SER A 130 -6.44 2.46 -11.66
N ASN A 131 -5.70 1.61 -10.93
CA ASN A 131 -5.63 0.18 -11.18
C ASN A 131 -6.64 -0.56 -10.31
N PHE A 132 -6.99 -1.77 -10.74
CA PHE A 132 -7.78 -2.71 -9.96
C PHE A 132 -6.94 -3.92 -9.56
N PHE A 133 -6.87 -4.18 -8.26
CA PHE A 133 -6.18 -5.33 -7.69
C PHE A 133 -7.20 -6.26 -7.05
N TYR A 134 -7.25 -7.51 -7.51
CA TYR A 134 -8.27 -8.46 -7.10
C TYR A 134 -7.69 -9.81 -6.68
N GLN A 135 -7.86 -10.13 -5.39
CA GLN A 135 -7.52 -11.40 -4.73
C GLN A 135 -6.05 -11.84 -4.83
N ASN A 136 -5.52 -12.22 -3.69
CA ASN A 136 -4.33 -13.03 -3.57
C ASN A 136 -4.43 -13.84 -2.27
N PRO A 137 -4.67 -15.16 -2.34
CA PRO A 137 -4.90 -15.97 -1.15
C PRO A 137 -3.69 -16.08 -0.22
N GLN A 138 -2.47 -15.85 -0.73
CA GLN A 138 -1.24 -16.22 -0.03
C GLN A 138 -0.34 -15.03 0.28
N GLU A 139 -0.47 -13.92 -0.44
CA GLU A 139 0.35 -12.72 -0.30
C GLU A 139 -0.48 -11.45 -0.42
N SER A 140 0.12 -10.29 -0.14
CA SER A 140 -0.57 -9.02 -0.33
C SER A 140 -0.78 -8.68 -1.82
N LEU A 141 -1.74 -7.80 -2.11
CA LEU A 141 -1.99 -7.34 -3.47
C LEU A 141 -0.84 -6.46 -3.98
N PHE A 142 -0.35 -5.54 -3.16
CA PHE A 142 0.72 -4.62 -3.51
C PHE A 142 1.81 -4.65 -2.45
N GLN A 143 3.06 -4.70 -2.92
CA GLN A 143 4.27 -4.51 -2.12
C GLN A 143 5.15 -3.44 -2.77
N GLY A 144 5.71 -2.56 -1.95
CA GLY A 144 6.52 -1.45 -2.45
C GLY A 144 7.67 -1.09 -1.53
N GLU A 145 8.78 -0.71 -2.15
CA GLU A 145 9.96 -0.13 -1.53
C GLU A 145 10.47 1.01 -2.43
N GLY A 146 11.06 2.06 -1.88
CA GLY A 146 11.51 3.24 -2.65
C GLY A 146 10.56 4.44 -2.59
N ARG A 147 10.37 5.15 -3.71
CA ARG A 147 9.56 6.37 -3.81
C ARG A 147 8.32 6.16 -4.67
N ILE A 148 7.15 6.16 -4.04
CA ILE A 148 5.89 5.72 -4.65
C ILE A 148 4.76 6.65 -4.25
N ALA A 149 4.02 7.14 -5.24
CA ALA A 149 2.68 7.70 -5.04
C ALA A 149 1.64 6.66 -5.49
N LEU A 150 0.86 6.15 -4.54
CA LEU A 150 -0.16 5.11 -4.73
C LEU A 150 -1.55 5.71 -4.48
N TYR A 151 -2.35 5.92 -5.53
CA TYR A 151 -3.61 6.66 -5.38
C TYR A 151 -4.73 6.25 -6.34
N ASN A 152 -5.99 6.51 -5.96
CA ASN A 152 -7.17 6.20 -6.79
C ASN A 152 -7.25 4.74 -7.26
N ASN A 153 -6.61 3.79 -6.57
CA ASN A 153 -6.72 2.37 -6.91
C ASN A 153 -7.84 1.71 -6.11
N LEU A 154 -8.37 0.61 -6.66
CA LEU A 154 -9.28 -0.30 -5.96
C LEU A 154 -8.54 -1.59 -5.60
N PHE A 155 -8.50 -1.91 -4.32
CA PHE A 155 -7.93 -3.14 -3.77
C PHE A 155 -9.03 -3.98 -3.14
N VAL A 156 -9.21 -5.21 -3.61
CA VAL A 156 -10.19 -6.16 -3.05
C VAL A 156 -9.52 -7.50 -2.80
N ASN A 157 -9.33 -7.88 -1.53
CA ASN A 157 -8.76 -9.16 -1.13
C ASN A 157 -9.56 -9.80 0.01
N HIS A 158 -10.49 -10.70 -0.32
CA HIS A 158 -11.32 -11.39 0.69
C HIS A 158 -10.58 -12.49 1.44
N MET A 159 -9.32 -12.79 1.08
CA MET A 159 -8.55 -13.89 1.69
C MET A 159 -7.28 -13.43 2.43
N GLY A 160 -6.79 -12.21 2.18
CA GLY A 160 -5.51 -11.76 2.70
C GLY A 160 -5.43 -10.25 2.98
N GLY A 161 -4.20 -9.73 3.00
CA GLY A 161 -3.94 -8.28 3.12
C GLY A 161 -3.88 -7.58 1.76
N ALA A 162 -3.94 -6.24 1.76
CA ALA A 162 -3.94 -5.46 0.53
C ALA A 162 -2.59 -4.78 0.24
N ILE A 163 -2.20 -3.78 1.01
CA ILE A 163 -1.06 -2.91 0.70
C ILE A 163 0.03 -3.07 1.75
N ARG A 164 1.27 -3.29 1.31
CA ARG A 164 2.44 -3.41 2.21
C ARG A 164 3.60 -2.58 1.69
N PHE A 165 4.14 -1.72 2.53
CA PHE A 165 5.43 -1.06 2.30
C PHE A 165 6.43 -1.55 3.32
N GLN A 166 7.51 -2.18 2.86
CA GLN A 166 8.51 -2.79 3.74
C GLN A 166 9.84 -2.98 3.03
N PRO A 167 10.93 -3.19 3.78
CA PRO A 167 12.20 -3.60 3.19
C PRO A 167 12.12 -4.93 2.44
N HIS A 168 12.60 -4.94 1.20
CA HIS A 168 12.90 -6.12 0.39
C HIS A 168 14.38 -6.16 -0.02
N HIS A 169 15.00 -5.00 -0.21
CA HIS A 169 16.45 -4.86 -0.44
C HIS A 169 17.04 -3.79 0.47
N ASP A 170 16.31 -2.68 0.64
CA ASP A 170 16.65 -1.52 1.46
C ASP A 170 15.37 -0.94 2.11
N LYS A 171 15.36 0.34 2.46
CA LYS A 171 14.31 1.02 3.22
C LYS A 171 13.26 1.66 2.32
N PRO A 172 11.94 1.59 2.65
CA PRO A 172 10.94 2.48 2.08
C PRO A 172 11.36 3.96 2.23
N ARG A 173 11.10 4.78 1.21
CA ARG A 173 11.50 6.21 1.19
C ARG A 173 10.27 7.12 1.20
N GLU A 174 10.12 7.97 0.19
CA GLU A 174 9.01 8.90 0.09
C GLU A 174 7.76 8.16 -0.42
N ILE A 175 6.87 7.82 0.51
CA ILE A 175 5.64 7.07 0.24
C ILE A 175 4.42 7.96 0.46
N ALA A 176 3.59 8.07 -0.56
CA ALA A 176 2.28 8.74 -0.52
C ALA A 176 1.17 7.75 -0.87
N ILE A 177 0.17 7.61 0.00
CA ILE A 177 -0.96 6.67 -0.17
C ILE A 177 -2.27 7.44 0.03
N PHE A 178 -3.02 7.70 -1.04
CA PHE A 178 -4.21 8.55 -0.93
C PHE A 178 -5.34 8.22 -1.90
N PHE A 179 -6.59 8.50 -1.51
CA PHE A 179 -7.78 8.23 -2.33
C PHE A 179 -7.95 6.79 -2.85
N ASN A 180 -7.29 5.80 -2.23
CA ASN A 180 -7.53 4.40 -2.57
C ASN A 180 -8.77 3.88 -1.84
N THR A 181 -9.46 2.94 -2.47
CA THR A 181 -10.49 2.12 -1.82
C THR A 181 -9.90 0.74 -1.57
N VAL A 182 -9.93 0.28 -0.32
CA VAL A 182 -9.32 -0.98 0.12
C VAL A 182 -10.35 -1.80 0.86
N VAL A 183 -10.62 -3.00 0.37
CA VAL A 183 -11.45 -4.01 1.02
C VAL A 183 -10.58 -5.25 1.22
N ALA A 184 -10.20 -5.56 2.46
CA ALA A 184 -9.28 -6.66 2.74
C ALA A 184 -9.75 -7.48 3.96
N LYS A 185 -9.53 -8.79 3.95
CA LYS A 185 -9.84 -9.63 5.12
C LYS A 185 -8.90 -9.32 6.29
N ASN A 186 -7.59 -9.20 6.03
CA ASN A 186 -6.60 -9.04 7.09
C ASN A 186 -6.20 -7.57 7.25
N THR A 187 -4.98 -7.23 6.84
CA THR A 187 -4.46 -5.86 6.90
C THR A 187 -4.79 -5.09 5.63
N GLY A 188 -5.40 -3.92 5.78
CA GLY A 188 -5.65 -2.98 4.69
C GLY A 188 -4.34 -2.34 4.21
N ILE A 189 -3.78 -1.45 5.04
CA ILE A 189 -2.52 -0.75 4.75
C ILE A 189 -1.50 -1.03 5.86
N TYR A 190 -0.33 -1.51 5.45
CA TYR A 190 0.84 -1.66 6.29
C TYR A 190 2.01 -0.83 5.74
N HIS A 191 2.72 -0.13 6.62
CA HIS A 191 3.98 0.52 6.27
C HIS A 191 4.99 0.32 7.41
N ALA A 192 6.15 -0.27 7.10
CA ALA A 192 7.16 -0.67 8.07
C ALA A 192 7.66 0.49 8.94
N GLY A 193 7.73 1.71 8.40
CA GLY A 193 8.13 2.90 9.17
C GLY A 193 7.20 3.30 10.31
N HIS A 194 6.03 2.67 10.45
CA HIS A 194 5.28 2.81 11.71
C HIS A 194 5.94 2.04 12.86
N ASN A 195 6.64 0.93 12.58
CA ASN A 195 7.27 0.06 13.58
C ASN A 195 8.79 0.31 13.73
N ASP A 196 9.39 1.08 12.82
CA ASP A 196 10.81 1.41 12.82
C ASP A 196 10.96 2.93 12.68
N PRO A 197 11.27 3.65 13.77
CA PRO A 197 11.46 5.10 13.78
C PRO A 197 12.62 5.57 12.89
N SER A 198 13.51 4.67 12.44
CA SER A 198 14.59 4.99 11.51
C SER A 198 14.14 5.11 10.05
N LEU A 199 12.88 4.80 9.76
CA LEU A 199 12.29 4.89 8.43
C LEU A 199 11.45 6.16 8.28
N PRO A 200 11.36 6.74 7.06
CA PRO A 200 10.45 7.83 6.79
C PRO A 200 8.99 7.45 7.08
N ILE A 201 8.25 8.39 7.68
CA ILE A 201 6.82 8.26 7.90
C ILE A 201 6.09 8.48 6.55
N PRO A 202 5.14 7.61 6.17
CA PRO A 202 4.39 7.79 4.94
C PRO A 202 3.35 8.91 5.06
N TRP A 203 3.04 9.58 3.95
CA TRP A 203 1.86 10.44 3.87
C TRP A 203 0.64 9.59 3.46
N ILE A 204 -0.31 9.43 4.39
CA ILE A 204 -1.52 8.60 4.17
C ILE A 204 -2.76 9.46 4.44
N ALA A 205 -3.58 9.69 3.40
CA ALA A 205 -4.74 10.57 3.50
C ALA A 205 -5.92 10.11 2.62
N ASN A 206 -7.15 10.34 3.07
CA ASN A 206 -8.36 10.16 2.27
C ASN A 206 -8.56 8.77 1.61
N ASN A 207 -8.04 7.69 2.21
CA ASN A 207 -8.33 6.33 1.76
C ASN A 207 -9.59 5.81 2.45
N ALA A 208 -10.44 5.08 1.72
CA ALA A 208 -11.53 4.31 2.30
C ALA A 208 -11.02 2.88 2.54
N VAL A 209 -10.88 2.47 3.80
CA VAL A 209 -10.28 1.17 4.15
C VAL A 209 -11.23 0.34 5.02
N PHE A 210 -11.67 -0.78 4.46
CA PHE A 210 -12.53 -1.78 5.09
C PHE A 210 -11.71 -3.06 5.27
N ALA A 211 -11.14 -3.24 6.47
CA ALA A 211 -10.35 -4.43 6.78
C ALA A 211 -10.33 -4.71 8.28
N ASN A 212 -10.02 -5.95 8.70
CA ASN A 212 -9.87 -6.29 10.12
C ASN A 212 -8.79 -5.44 10.80
N ARG A 213 -7.74 -5.07 10.07
CA ARG A 213 -6.73 -4.09 10.50
C ARG A 213 -6.60 -3.02 9.42
N PRO A 214 -7.40 -1.94 9.45
CA PRO A 214 -7.44 -0.96 8.35
C PRO A 214 -6.08 -0.33 8.10
N LEU A 215 -5.44 0.13 9.16
CA LEU A 215 -4.12 0.73 9.11
C LEU A 215 -3.35 0.25 10.32
N VAL A 216 -2.18 -0.35 10.11
CA VAL A 216 -1.27 -0.63 11.22
C VAL A 216 -0.59 0.70 11.58
N LYS A 217 -1.25 1.51 12.41
CA LYS A 217 -0.74 2.74 13.01
C LYS A 217 -0.62 2.57 14.52
N LEU A 218 0.57 2.81 15.04
CA LEU A 218 0.90 2.87 16.47
C LEU A 218 0.41 4.17 17.10
N PHE A 219 -0.90 4.34 17.25
CA PHE A 219 -1.37 5.03 18.45
C PHE A 219 -2.23 4.01 19.20
N PRO A 220 -1.68 2.93 19.80
CA PRO A 220 -2.53 1.97 20.51
C PRO A 220 -3.52 2.72 21.43
N GLU A 221 -3.06 3.79 22.06
CA GLU A 221 -3.82 4.74 22.88
C GLU A 221 -4.93 5.57 22.20
N TRP A 222 -5.02 5.64 20.86
CA TRP A 222 -6.21 6.20 20.18
C TRP A 222 -7.37 5.19 20.14
N GLU A 223 -7.05 3.90 20.15
CA GLU A 223 -8.02 2.79 20.25
C GLU A 223 -8.36 2.49 21.70
N LEU A 224 -7.55 3.00 22.64
CA LEU A 224 -7.86 2.96 24.05
C LEU A 224 -8.81 4.10 24.42
N ASP A 225 -9.78 3.81 25.27
CA ASP A 225 -10.46 4.84 26.05
C ASP A 225 -9.48 5.51 27.03
N PHE A 226 -9.90 6.58 27.71
CA PHE A 226 -9.05 7.24 28.72
C PHE A 226 -8.71 6.35 29.93
N SER A 227 -9.24 5.12 29.98
CA SER A 227 -8.96 4.11 31.00
C SER A 227 -8.09 2.95 30.48
N GLY A 228 -7.62 3.00 29.23
CA GLY A 228 -6.72 2.00 28.66
C GLY A 228 -7.41 0.76 28.07
N HIS A 229 -8.72 0.79 27.80
CA HIS A 229 -9.46 -0.34 27.22
C HIS A 229 -9.82 -0.12 25.75
N SER A 230 -9.86 -1.20 24.96
CA SER A 230 -10.22 -1.18 23.52
C SER A 230 -11.43 -2.08 23.24
N ASP A 231 -12.09 -1.86 22.10
CA ASP A 231 -13.23 -2.65 21.63
C ASP A 231 -13.18 -2.81 20.10
N ASP A 232 -13.67 -3.94 19.59
CA ASP A 232 -13.65 -4.24 18.15
C ASP A 232 -14.67 -3.41 17.33
N SER A 233 -15.61 -2.73 18.00
CA SER A 233 -16.73 -2.02 17.38
C SER A 233 -16.72 -0.50 17.58
N ARG A 234 -15.90 0.04 18.50
CA ARG A 234 -15.87 1.47 18.87
C ARG A 234 -14.44 1.97 19.07
N PHE A 235 -14.22 3.28 18.92
CA PHE A 235 -12.91 3.91 19.00
C PHE A 235 -12.89 5.13 19.94
N GLY A 236 -11.72 5.47 20.47
CA GLY A 236 -11.48 6.67 21.28
C GLY A 236 -12.10 6.63 22.67
N ALA A 237 -12.49 7.80 23.19
CA ALA A 237 -13.01 7.97 24.55
C ALA A 237 -14.19 7.05 24.93
N TYR A 238 -14.89 6.45 23.96
CA TYR A 238 -16.03 5.58 24.19
C TYR A 238 -15.81 4.18 23.61
N ALA A 239 -14.55 3.75 23.48
CA ALA A 239 -14.20 2.44 22.95
C ALA A 239 -14.90 1.33 23.77
N TYR A 240 -14.85 1.38 25.11
CA TYR A 240 -15.36 0.30 25.95
C TYR A 240 -16.74 0.60 26.56
N ASP A 241 -17.62 -0.41 26.67
CA ASP A 241 -19.05 -0.25 27.04
C ASP A 241 -19.31 -0.16 28.56
N TYR A 242 -18.31 0.25 29.34
CA TYR A 242 -18.42 0.44 30.80
C TYR A 242 -18.47 1.93 31.14
N SER A 243 -19.15 2.28 32.23
CA SER A 243 -19.17 3.65 32.76
C SER A 243 -17.74 4.07 33.11
N PRO A 244 -17.13 4.99 32.35
CA PRO A 244 -15.74 5.33 32.56
C PRO A 244 -15.55 6.10 33.87
N GLY A 245 -14.46 5.82 34.59
CA GLY A 245 -14.13 6.50 35.86
C GLY A 245 -13.82 8.00 35.73
N TRP A 246 -13.75 8.51 34.50
CA TRP A 246 -13.50 9.90 34.16
C TRP A 246 -14.76 10.65 33.70
N LEU A 247 -15.93 10.00 33.63
CA LEU A 247 -17.18 10.73 33.37
C LEU A 247 -17.35 11.80 34.46
N PRO A 248 -17.52 13.08 34.08
CA PRO A 248 -17.77 14.12 35.07
C PRO A 248 -19.07 13.77 35.80
N ILE A 249 -18.97 13.57 37.12
CA ILE A 249 -20.14 13.44 37.99
C ILE A 249 -20.79 14.83 38.00
N LEU A 250 -21.77 15.02 37.11
CA LEU A 250 -22.60 16.20 37.10
C LEU A 250 -23.48 16.16 38.36
N SER A 251 -22.96 16.68 39.46
CA SER A 251 -23.79 17.00 40.60
C SER A 251 -24.64 18.21 40.23
N ILE A 252 -25.95 18.00 40.10
CA ILE A 252 -26.89 19.12 40.13
C ILE A 252 -26.81 19.65 41.56
N LYS A 253 -26.06 20.74 41.77
CA LYS A 253 -26.14 21.48 43.02
C LYS A 253 -27.58 21.94 43.16
N SER A 254 -28.30 21.46 44.17
CA SER A 254 -29.60 22.00 44.49
C SER A 254 -29.41 23.47 44.82
N CYS A 255 -29.98 24.36 44.01
CA CYS A 255 -30.21 25.72 44.47
C CYS A 255 -31.14 25.59 45.67
N ARG A 256 -30.66 25.93 46.87
CA ARG A 256 -31.57 26.20 47.99
C ARG A 256 -32.58 27.22 47.48
N ALA A 257 -33.85 26.86 47.52
CA ALA A 257 -34.95 27.75 47.22
C ALA A 257 -35.14 28.72 48.39
N ASP A 258 -34.12 29.52 48.69
CA ASP A 258 -34.24 30.66 49.57
C ASP A 258 -34.09 31.91 48.69
N ASN A 259 -35.23 32.56 48.50
CA ASN A 259 -35.47 33.83 47.81
C ASN A 259 -35.66 33.79 46.29
N ILE A 260 -36.90 33.49 45.91
CA ILE A 260 -37.55 34.05 44.72
C ILE A 260 -37.42 35.58 44.76
N ARG A 261 -36.43 36.13 44.03
CA ARG A 261 -36.45 37.43 43.30
C ARG A 261 -35.03 37.80 42.87
N ASN A 262 -34.56 37.19 41.79
CA ASN A 262 -33.88 37.85 40.66
C ASN A 262 -33.19 36.80 39.79
N ARG A 263 -33.55 36.77 38.50
CA ARG A 263 -32.94 35.89 37.51
C ARG A 263 -31.56 36.43 37.17
N HIS A 264 -30.50 35.77 37.63
CA HIS A 264 -29.22 35.79 36.95
C HIS A 264 -28.65 34.36 36.92
N LEU A 265 -28.39 33.90 35.69
CA LEU A 265 -27.66 32.68 35.41
C LEU A 265 -26.23 32.81 35.94
N CYS A 266 -25.84 31.95 36.87
CA CYS A 266 -24.43 31.78 37.24
C CYS A 266 -23.75 30.94 36.16
N PHE A 267 -22.86 31.54 35.38
CA PHE A 267 -21.81 30.82 34.64
C PHE A 267 -20.53 30.85 35.48
N ALA A 268 -19.89 29.68 35.64
CA ALA A 268 -18.59 29.57 36.29
C ALA A 268 -17.46 29.80 35.28
N HIS A 269 -16.43 30.54 35.71
CA HIS A 269 -15.10 30.61 35.09
C HIS A 269 -14.32 29.32 35.29
#